data_AF-A0A2U2ADT9-F1
#
_entry.id   AF-A0A2U2ADT9-F1
#
_cell.length_a   1.000
_cell.length_b   1.000
_cell.length_c   1.000
_cell.angle_alpha   90.00
_cell.angle_beta   90.00
_cell.angle_gamma   90.00
#
_symmetry.space_group_name_H-M   'P 1'
#
loop_
_entity.id
_entity.type
_entity.pdbx_description
1 polymer ?
#
loop_
_entity_poly.entity_id
_entity_poly.type
_entity_poly.pdbx_seq_one_letter_code
_entity_poly.pdbx_strand_id
1 'polypeptide(L)'
;MRKSGGIIALIAGIFAVIAAIFTLMVGGVGGAFEAEGANTVIGLGFGGLVFSFLTIILGAVSIGVDSKIPGIFLIICSILGAILGGTFVAICMILALIGGILATIGATSKKKKIEMANSMN
;
A
#
# COMPACT_ATOMS: atom_id res chain seq x y z
N MET A 1 -18.02 -2.18 2.08
CA MET A 1 -16.96 -1.15 1.99
C MET A 1 -15.60 -1.66 2.44
N ARG A 2 -15.45 -2.30 3.62
CA ARG A 2 -14.14 -2.78 4.11
C ARG A 2 -13.45 -3.80 3.19
N LYS A 3 -14.16 -4.85 2.76
CA LYS A 3 -13.62 -5.86 1.83
C LYS A 3 -13.17 -5.24 0.51
N SER A 4 -13.97 -4.31 -0.02
CA SER A 4 -13.66 -3.57 -1.24
C SER A 4 -12.38 -2.74 -1.11
N GLY A 5 -12.22 -2.01 0.02
CA GLY A 5 -11.00 -1.24 0.29
C GLY A 5 -9.74 -2.09 0.40
N GLY A 6 -9.81 -3.23 1.11
CA GLY A 6 -8.69 -4.17 1.23
C GLY A 6 -8.31 -4.82 -0.10
N ILE A 7 -9.28 -5.17 -0.95
CA ILE A 7 -9.02 -5.72 -2.30
C ILE A 7 -8.36 -4.66 -3.19
N ILE A 8 -8.82 -3.40 -3.15
CA ILE A 8 -8.22 -2.30 -3.91
C ILE A 8 -6.76 -2.12 -3.48
N ALA A 9 -6.49 -2.08 -2.18
CA ALA A 9 -5.12 -1.94 -1.67
C ALA A 9 -4.21 -3.13 -2.04
N LEU A 10 -4.76 -4.35 -2.04
CA LEU A 10 -4.03 -5.54 -2.45
C LEU A 10 -3.66 -5.51 -3.93
N ILE A 11 -4.61 -5.17 -4.81
CA ILE A 11 -4.36 -5.03 -6.25
C ILE A 11 -3.35 -3.90 -6.49
N ALA A 12 -3.55 -2.74 -5.87
CA ALA A 12 -2.62 -1.62 -5.96
C ALA A 12 -1.20 -1.98 -5.52
N GLY A 13 -1.06 -2.76 -4.44
CA GLY A 13 0.22 -3.28 -3.97
C GLY A 13 0.90 -4.22 -4.97
N ILE A 14 0.15 -5.09 -5.65
CA ILE A 14 0.70 -5.97 -6.69
C ILE A 14 1.22 -5.15 -7.87
N PHE A 15 0.47 -4.15 -8.32
CA PHE A 15 0.94 -3.23 -9.36
C PHE A 15 2.18 -2.44 -8.91
N ALA A 16 2.24 -2.05 -7.64
CA ALA A 16 3.40 -1.37 -7.06
C ALA A 16 4.67 -2.25 -7.06
N VAL A 17 4.55 -3.57 -6.84
CA VAL A 17 5.67 -4.51 -6.99
C VAL A 17 6.18 -4.54 -8.43
N ILE A 18 5.28 -4.63 -9.41
CA ILE A 18 5.66 -4.62 -10.83
C ILE A 18 6.37 -3.31 -11.16
N ALA A 19 5.81 -2.18 -10.74
CA ALA A 19 6.43 -0.85 -10.88
C ALA A 19 7.83 -0.78 -10.24
N ALA A 20 8.01 -1.34 -9.04
CA ALA A 20 9.30 -1.38 -8.36
C ALA A 20 10.33 -2.22 -9.11
N ILE A 21 9.93 -3.35 -9.69
CA ILE A 21 10.78 -4.18 -10.55
C ILE A 21 11.22 -3.38 -11.79
N PHE A 22 10.30 -2.67 -12.45
CA PHE A 22 10.66 -1.80 -13.57
C PHE A 22 11.63 -0.69 -13.15
N THR A 23 11.41 -0.04 -12.00
CA THR A 23 12.34 0.96 -11.45
C THR A 23 13.73 0.35 -11.21
N LEU A 24 13.81 -0.85 -10.63
CA LEU A 24 15.07 -1.56 -10.42
C LEU A 24 15.75 -1.95 -11.74
N MET A 25 14.99 -2.36 -12.76
CA MET A 25 15.53 -2.65 -14.08
C MET A 25 16.13 -1.40 -14.73
N VAL A 26 15.41 -0.28 -14.69
CA VAL A 26 15.90 1.00 -15.24
C VAL A 26 17.15 1.47 -14.49
N GLY A 27 17.15 1.39 -13.16
CA GLY A 27 18.31 1.71 -12.33
C GLY A 27 19.50 0.77 -12.56
N GLY A 28 19.25 -0.54 -12.72
CA GLY A 28 20.27 -1.55 -12.96
C GLY A 28 20.93 -1.43 -14.33
N VAL A 29 20.14 -1.21 -15.39
CA VAL A 29 20.66 -0.90 -16.72
C VAL A 29 21.43 0.43 -16.69
N GLY A 30 20.86 1.47 -16.08
CA GLY A 30 21.55 2.75 -15.89
C GLY A 30 22.88 2.61 -15.14
N GLY A 31 22.95 1.73 -14.14
CA GLY A 31 24.18 1.46 -13.39
C GLY A 31 25.26 0.77 -14.25
N ALA A 32 24.86 -0.12 -15.17
CA ALA A 32 25.79 -0.76 -16.09
C ALA A 32 26.39 0.21 -17.13
N PHE A 33 25.68 1.29 -17.45
CA PHE A 33 26.16 2.37 -18.32
C PHE A 33 26.77 3.56 -17.54
N GLU A 34 27.04 3.39 -16.24
CA GLU A 34 27.57 4.44 -15.35
C GLU A 34 26.77 5.76 -15.39
N ALA A 35 25.45 5.66 -15.61
CA ALA A 35 24.57 6.82 -15.65
C ALA A 35 24.46 7.48 -14.27
N GLU A 36 24.59 8.80 -14.25
CA GLU A 36 24.49 9.58 -13.03
C GLU A 36 23.10 9.42 -12.39
N GLY A 37 23.06 9.09 -11.09
CA GLY A 37 21.81 8.85 -10.36
C GLY A 37 21.28 7.40 -10.40
N ALA A 38 21.94 6.46 -11.09
CA ALA A 38 21.51 5.05 -11.14
C ALA A 38 21.37 4.42 -9.74
N ASN A 39 22.32 4.68 -8.83
CA ASN A 39 22.28 4.19 -7.44
C ASN A 39 21.04 4.69 -6.68
N THR A 40 20.61 5.93 -6.93
CA THR A 40 19.40 6.50 -6.34
C THR A 40 18.15 5.78 -6.85
N VAL A 41 18.09 5.49 -8.16
CA VAL A 41 16.96 4.75 -8.77
C VAL A 41 16.89 3.32 -8.22
N ILE A 42 18.03 2.65 -8.07
CA ILE A 42 18.08 1.31 -7.46
C ILE A 42 17.59 1.37 -6.01
N GLY A 43 18.04 2.36 -5.22
CA GLY A 43 17.59 2.56 -3.84
C GLY A 43 16.08 2.80 -3.72
N LEU A 44 15.52 3.66 -4.60
CA LEU A 44 14.09 3.92 -4.68
C LEU A 44 13.30 2.67 -5.11
N GLY A 45 13.85 1.86 -6.03
CA GLY A 45 13.25 0.60 -6.44
C GLY A 45 13.17 -0.40 -5.30
N PHE A 46 14.24 -0.54 -4.50
CA PHE A 46 14.24 -1.43 -3.33
C PHE A 46 13.30 -0.94 -2.23
N GLY A 47 13.28 0.36 -1.96
CA GLY A 47 12.31 0.99 -1.06
C GLY A 47 10.88 0.69 -1.52
N GLY A 48 10.59 0.95 -2.79
CA GLY A 48 9.28 0.69 -3.38
C GLY A 48 8.86 -0.78 -3.27
N LEU A 49 9.79 -1.71 -3.48
CA LEU A 49 9.52 -3.15 -3.39
C LEU A 49 9.13 -3.56 -1.97
N VAL A 50 9.90 -3.13 -0.96
CA VAL A 50 9.60 -3.42 0.45
C VAL A 50 8.24 -2.85 0.86
N PHE A 51 7.99 -1.56 0.58
CA PHE A 51 6.72 -0.93 0.92
C PHE A 51 5.52 -1.54 0.17
N SER A 52 5.73 -2.02 -1.06
CA SER A 52 4.69 -2.72 -1.82
C SER A 52 4.31 -4.05 -1.17
N PHE A 53 5.29 -4.83 -0.70
CA PHE A 53 5.01 -6.06 0.05
C PHE A 53 4.26 -5.78 1.36
N LEU A 54 4.67 -4.76 2.13
CA LEU A 54 3.92 -4.37 3.32
C LEU A 54 2.49 -3.96 2.97
N THR A 55 2.29 -3.23 1.87
CA THR A 55 0.95 -2.81 1.41
C THR A 55 0.08 -4.00 1.04
N ILE A 56 0.62 -5.02 0.37
CA ILE A 56 -0.09 -6.26 0.05
C ILE A 56 -0.50 -7.00 1.33
N ILE A 57 0.44 -7.16 2.27
CA ILE A 57 0.20 -7.86 3.55
C ILE A 57 -0.88 -7.11 4.35
N LEU A 58 -0.75 -5.79 4.50
CA LEU A 58 -1.73 -4.97 5.22
C LEU A 58 -3.09 -4.96 4.50
N GLY A 59 -3.10 -4.95 3.17
CA GLY A 59 -4.29 -5.09 2.33
C GLY A 59 -5.02 -6.41 2.61
N ALA A 60 -4.30 -7.53 2.60
CA ALA A 60 -4.83 -8.85 2.93
C ALA A 60 -5.36 -8.93 4.38
N VAL A 61 -4.58 -8.43 5.35
CA VAL A 61 -4.98 -8.39 6.78
C VAL A 61 -6.22 -7.51 6.98
N SER A 62 -6.35 -6.42 6.23
CA SER A 62 -7.53 -5.54 6.25
C SER A 62 -8.79 -6.17 5.68
N ILE A 63 -8.71 -7.36 5.06
CA ILE A 63 -9.87 -8.19 4.67
C ILE A 63 -10.25 -9.15 5.81
N GLY A 64 -9.25 -9.73 6.49
CA GLY A 64 -9.44 -10.74 7.53
C GLY A 64 -9.87 -10.19 8.91
N VAL A 65 -9.34 -9.04 9.34
CA VAL A 65 -9.48 -8.58 10.73
C VAL A 65 -10.44 -7.40 10.86
N ASP A 66 -11.50 -7.48 11.69
CA ASP A 66 -12.52 -6.42 11.89
C ASP A 66 -12.04 -5.15 12.64
N SER A 67 -10.73 -4.88 12.61
CA SER A 67 -10.09 -3.77 13.32
C SER A 67 -9.83 -2.58 12.39
N LYS A 68 -9.75 -1.37 12.96
CA LYS A 68 -9.31 -0.15 12.27
C LYS A 68 -7.79 -0.08 12.10
N ILE A 69 -7.04 -0.83 12.92
CA ILE A 69 -5.57 -0.84 12.96
C ILE A 69 -4.95 -1.14 11.59
N PRO A 70 -5.32 -2.22 10.88
CA PRO A 70 -4.68 -2.55 9.60
C PRO A 70 -4.90 -1.48 8.54
N GLY A 71 -6.05 -0.80 8.53
CA GLY A 71 -6.30 0.29 7.57
C GLY A 71 -5.45 1.54 7.86
N ILE A 72 -5.25 1.91 9.13
CA ILE A 72 -4.39 3.05 9.50
C ILE A 72 -2.92 2.75 9.17
N PHE A 73 -2.47 1.53 9.45
CA PHE A 73 -1.13 1.09 9.06
C PHE A 73 -0.94 1.15 7.55
N LEU A 74 -1.95 0.75 6.77
CA LEU A 74 -1.90 0.79 5.32
C LEU A 74 -1.76 2.23 4.80
N ILE A 75 -2.48 3.19 5.39
CA ILE A 75 -2.36 4.62 5.06
C ILE A 75 -0.93 5.13 5.33
N ILE A 76 -0.36 4.82 6.50
CA ILE A 76 1.00 5.24 6.83
C ILE A 76 2.01 4.60 5.86
N CYS A 77 1.84 3.31 5.58
CA CYS A 77 2.72 2.55 4.70
C CYS A 77 2.66 3.05 3.25
N SER A 78 1.47 3.44 2.77
CA SER A 78 1.31 3.99 1.43
C SER A 78 1.91 5.39 1.28
N ILE A 79 1.82 6.24 2.30
CA ILE A 79 2.49 7.55 2.28
C ILE A 79 4.01 7.38 2.24
N LEU A 80 4.55 6.52 3.11
CA LEU A 80 5.98 6.22 3.13
C LEU A 80 6.44 5.58 1.81
N GLY A 81 5.68 4.63 1.29
CA GLY A 81 5.94 3.98 0.01
C GLY A 81 5.89 4.92 -1.18
N ALA A 82 5.05 5.95 -1.16
CA ALA A 82 5.00 6.96 -2.22
C ALA A 82 6.24 7.85 -2.23
N ILE A 83 6.80 8.15 -1.06
CA ILE A 83 8.02 8.97 -0.92
C ILE A 83 9.28 8.13 -1.23
N LEU A 84 9.32 6.89 -0.73
CA LEU A 84 10.51 6.03 -0.79
C LEU A 84 10.55 5.12 -2.04
N GLY A 85 9.43 4.95 -2.76
CA GLY A 85 9.31 4.01 -3.88
C GLY A 85 9.59 4.55 -5.28
N GLY A 86 9.80 5.86 -5.40
CA GLY A 86 9.93 6.53 -6.70
C GLY A 86 8.60 6.76 -7.42
N THR A 87 8.65 7.36 -8.61
CA THR A 87 7.49 7.92 -9.31
C THR A 87 6.46 6.87 -9.76
N PHE A 88 6.91 5.73 -10.30
CA PHE A 88 6.00 4.66 -10.74
C PHE A 88 5.27 3.99 -9.56
N VAL A 89 5.98 3.79 -8.44
CA VAL A 89 5.41 3.22 -7.22
C VAL A 89 4.46 4.22 -6.56
N ALA A 90 4.77 5.52 -6.59
CA ALA A 90 3.94 6.57 -6.01
C ALA A 90 2.50 6.57 -6.57
N ILE A 91 2.32 6.36 -7.87
CA ILE A 91 0.98 6.27 -8.49
C ILE A 91 0.20 5.09 -7.91
N CYS A 92 0.84 3.93 -7.78
CA CYS A 92 0.22 2.75 -7.19
C CYS A 92 -0.07 2.95 -5.68
N MET A 93 0.80 3.69 -4.98
CA MET A 93 0.62 3.99 -3.57
C MET A 93 -0.54 4.96 -3.31
N ILE A 94 -0.85 5.88 -4.23
CA ILE A 94 -2.07 6.71 -4.14
C ILE A 94 -3.33 5.83 -4.24
N LEU A 95 -3.34 4.82 -5.12
CA LEU A 95 -4.43 3.85 -5.20
C LEU A 95 -4.53 3.03 -3.91
N ALA A 96 -3.40 2.61 -3.35
CA ALA A 96 -3.36 1.91 -2.06
C ALA A 96 -3.86 2.78 -0.91
N LEU A 97 -3.55 4.08 -0.92
CA LEU A 97 -4.03 5.06 0.05
C LEU A 97 -5.56 5.14 0.05
N ILE A 98 -6.17 5.20 -1.14
CA ILE A 98 -7.65 5.17 -1.29
C ILE A 98 -8.20 3.86 -0.72
N GLY A 99 -7.57 2.72 -1.02
CA GLY A 99 -7.91 1.42 -0.45
C GLY A 99 -7.85 1.40 1.09
N GLY A 100 -6.81 2.01 1.68
CA GLY A 100 -6.63 2.15 3.12
C GLY A 100 -7.69 3.03 3.79
N ILE A 101 -8.06 4.16 3.17
CA ILE A 101 -9.15 5.03 3.65
C ILE A 101 -10.49 4.28 3.61
N LEU A 102 -10.77 3.56 2.52
CA LEU A 102 -11.99 2.76 2.41
C LEU A 102 -12.03 1.61 3.42
N ALA A 103 -10.89 0.98 3.71
CA ALA A 103 -10.77 -0.07 4.71
C ALA A 103 -11.01 0.46 6.14
N THR A 104 -10.45 1.62 6.50
CA THR A 104 -10.62 2.25 7.82
C THR A 104 -12.05 2.74 8.07
N ILE A 105 -12.67 3.40 7.08
CA ILE A 105 -14.07 3.83 7.16
C ILE A 105 -14.98 2.60 7.28
N GLY A 106 -14.75 1.57 6.46
CA GLY A 106 -15.52 0.33 6.49
C GLY A 106 -15.45 -0.43 7.82
N ALA A 107 -14.31 -0.38 8.53
CA ALA A 107 -14.17 -0.97 9.87
C ALA A 107 -14.94 -0.16 10.94
N THR A 108 -15.00 1.16 10.81
CA THR A 108 -15.71 2.04 11.75
C THR A 108 -17.22 1.82 11.72
N SER A 109 -17.80 1.63 10.53
CA SER A 109 -19.24 1.37 10.39
C SER A 109 -19.67 0.04 11.05
N LYS A 110 -18.80 -0.98 11.08
CA LYS A 110 -19.12 -2.28 11.68
C LYS A 110 -19.13 -2.21 13.22
N LYS A 111 -18.16 -1.53 13.84
CA LYS A 111 -18.09 -1.35 15.30
C LYS A 111 -19.34 -0.63 15.85
N LYS A 112 -19.77 0.45 15.18
CA LYS A 112 -20.97 1.22 15.56
C LYS A 112 -22.26 0.40 15.49
N LYS A 113 -22.37 -0.50 14.51
CA LYS A 113 -23.54 -1.38 14.37
C LYS A 113 -23.62 -2.44 15.48
N ILE A 114 -22.49 -2.92 15.97
CA ILE A 114 -22.39 -3.88 17.07
C ILE A 114 -22.71 -3.20 18.41
N GLU A 115 -22.20 -1.99 18.65
CA GLU A 115 -22.52 -1.22 19.87
C GLU A 115 -24.02 -0.88 19.96
N MET A 116 -24.66 -0.50 18.86
CA MET A 116 -26.11 -0.24 18.84
C MET A 116 -26.96 -1.50 19.02
N ALA A 117 -26.50 -2.66 18.56
CA ALA A 117 -27.19 -3.92 18.78
C ALA A 117 -27.10 -4.38 20.24
N ASN A 118 -25.98 -4.12 20.92
CA ASN A 118 -25.80 -4.43 22.34
C ASN A 118 -26.53 -3.47 23.28
N SER A 119 -26.95 -2.28 22.83
CA SER A 119 -27.76 -1.36 23.66
C SER A 119 -29.27 -1.60 23.58
N MET A 120 -29.71 -2.56 22.75
CA MET A 120 -31.12 -2.94 22.59
C MET A 120 -31.45 -4.31 23.21
N ASN A 121 -30.48 -4.94 23.87
CA ASN A 121 -30.57 -6.22 24.57
C ASN A 121 -30.32 -5.98 26.06
#